data_AF-A0A8T6WWV8-F1
#
_entry.id   AF-A0A8T6WWV8-F1
#
_cell.length_a   1.000
_cell.length_b   1.000
_cell.length_c   1.000
_cell.angle_alpha   90.00
_cell.angle_beta   90.00
_cell.angle_gamma   90.00
#
_symmetry.space_group_name_H-M   'P 1'
#
loop_
_entity.id
_entity.type
_entity.pdbx_description
1 polymer ?
#
loop_
_entity_poly.entity_id
_entity_poly.type
_entity_poly.pdbx_seq_one_letter_code
_entity_poly.pdbx_strand_id
1 'polypeptide(L)'
;FDNLMDGICTIHSRSGWQWDDVLHDLGMRLCDLAHQDFVIHCRRVDDVRRAHDEGRVAWVATMEGAAMIEHELDRIDILHGFGLRSLGITYSESNALGNGLKEDRDGGLTKFGRKAVERMNKVGLLIDCSHCGDRTTLDTVEWSEKPIVLSHIGARALWDSNRLAPDEVLEA
;
A
#
# COMPACT_ATOMS: atom_id res chain seq x y z
N PHE A 1 22.33 13.69 -1.99
CA PHE A 1 21.07 13.04 -2.37
C PHE A 1 21.36 11.57 -2.19
N ASP A 2 21.14 11.07 -0.98
CA ASP A 2 21.75 9.83 -0.51
C ASP A 2 20.69 8.82 -0.06
N ASN A 3 19.48 8.87 -0.64
CA ASN A 3 19.05 7.85 -1.57
C ASN A 3 17.87 8.31 -2.44
N LEU A 4 18.17 8.97 -3.55
CA LEU A 4 17.42 8.77 -4.80
C LEU A 4 18.38 8.58 -5.98
N MET A 5 19.67 8.32 -5.72
CA MET A 5 20.69 7.93 -6.73
C MET A 5 21.88 7.12 -6.16
N ASP A 6 22.27 7.21 -4.87
CA ASP A 6 23.51 6.55 -4.34
C ASP A 6 23.42 5.94 -2.91
N GLY A 7 22.25 5.90 -2.29
CA GLY A 7 22.11 5.25 -0.98
C GLY A 7 21.92 3.74 -1.09
N ILE A 8 22.51 2.96 -0.19
CA ILE A 8 22.17 1.54 -0.07
C ILE A 8 20.93 1.46 0.82
N CYS A 9 19.78 1.10 0.23
CA CYS A 9 18.65 0.63 1.02
C CYS A 9 19.03 -0.76 1.55
N THR A 10 19.38 -0.84 2.83
CA THR A 10 19.81 -2.11 3.44
C THR A 10 18.56 -2.91 3.79
N ILE A 11 18.00 -3.61 2.82
CA ILE A 11 16.91 -4.56 3.04
C ILE A 11 17.53 -5.82 3.64
N HIS A 12 17.32 -6.07 4.93
CA HIS A 12 17.92 -7.20 5.63
C HIS A 12 17.17 -8.53 5.41
N SER A 13 15.94 -8.47 4.88
CA SER A 13 15.06 -9.62 4.72
C SER A 13 14.95 -10.11 3.27
N ARG A 14 14.96 -11.44 3.09
CA ARG A 14 14.67 -12.11 1.81
C ARG A 14 13.18 -12.44 1.61
N SER A 15 12.36 -12.26 2.65
CA SER A 15 10.97 -12.78 2.71
C SER A 15 9.94 -11.67 2.94
N GLY A 16 10.19 -10.48 2.38
CA GLY A 16 9.34 -9.29 2.57
C GLY A 16 9.94 -8.30 3.56
N TRP A 17 9.43 -7.07 3.54
CA TRP A 17 9.96 -5.97 4.34
C TRP A 17 9.60 -6.14 5.82
N GLN A 18 10.60 -6.11 6.69
CA GLN A 18 10.38 -6.08 8.14
C GLN A 18 9.95 -4.70 8.58
N TRP A 19 9.37 -4.61 9.77
CA TRP A 19 8.94 -3.32 10.33
C TRP A 19 10.08 -2.30 10.39
N ASP A 20 11.24 -2.71 10.91
CA ASP A 20 12.39 -1.82 11.04
C ASP A 20 12.98 -1.41 9.68
N ASP A 21 12.95 -2.32 8.68
CA ASP A 21 13.38 -2.01 7.31
C ASP A 21 12.50 -0.90 6.69
N VAL A 22 11.18 -0.97 6.91
CA VAL A 22 10.23 0.03 6.43
C VAL A 22 10.46 1.38 7.10
N LEU A 23 10.66 1.39 8.42
CA LEU A 23 10.94 2.62 9.15
C LEU A 23 12.28 3.24 8.72
N HIS A 24 13.29 2.40 8.48
CA HIS A 24 14.59 2.85 7.99
C HIS A 24 14.47 3.51 6.61
N ASP A 25 13.87 2.83 5.63
CA ASP A 25 13.72 3.40 4.29
C ASP A 25 12.87 4.67 4.31
N LEU A 26 11.72 4.65 4.99
CA LEU A 26 10.84 5.82 5.08
C LEU A 26 11.53 7.00 5.75
N GLY A 27 12.30 6.75 6.82
CA GLY A 27 13.12 7.76 7.47
C GLY A 27 14.17 8.37 6.55
N MET A 28 14.86 7.53 5.76
CA MET A 28 15.83 7.99 4.75
C MET A 28 15.16 8.83 3.66
N ARG A 29 14.01 8.40 3.11
CA ARG A 29 13.27 9.20 2.11
C ARG A 29 12.79 10.53 2.66
N LEU A 30 12.27 10.54 3.89
CA LEU A 30 11.84 11.78 4.55
C LEU A 30 13.03 12.72 4.80
N CYS A 31 14.21 12.19 5.09
CA CYS A 31 15.45 12.98 5.19
C CYS A 31 15.82 13.60 3.84
N ASP A 32 15.82 12.82 2.75
CA ASP A 32 16.09 13.34 1.40
C ASP A 32 15.09 14.44 1.03
N LEU A 33 13.79 14.21 1.28
CA LEU A 33 12.71 15.17 1.01
C LEU A 33 12.89 16.49 1.77
N ALA A 34 13.49 16.46 2.96
CA ALA A 34 13.76 17.64 3.77
C ALA A 34 14.96 18.48 3.28
N HIS A 35 15.82 17.93 2.41
CA HIS A 35 17.04 18.57 1.92
C HIS A 35 16.99 18.88 0.42
N GLN A 36 15.79 18.98 -0.15
CA GLN A 36 15.55 19.23 -1.57
C GLN A 36 14.29 20.07 -1.76
N ASP A 37 14.22 20.79 -2.90
CA ASP A 37 13.12 21.72 -3.19
C ASP A 37 12.29 21.32 -4.43
N PHE A 38 12.54 20.16 -5.03
CA PHE A 38 11.89 19.73 -6.28
C PHE A 38 10.64 18.87 -6.08
N VAL A 39 10.56 18.12 -4.98
CA VAL A 39 9.49 17.17 -4.65
C VAL A 39 8.71 17.69 -3.45
N ILE A 40 7.39 17.51 -3.47
CA ILE A 40 6.49 17.78 -2.34
C ILE A 40 5.96 16.46 -1.81
N HIS A 41 6.12 16.22 -0.50
CA HIS A 41 5.42 15.12 0.17
C HIS A 41 3.93 15.45 0.30
N CYS A 42 3.12 14.80 -0.52
CA CYS A 42 1.69 15.01 -0.59
C CYS A 42 0.95 14.15 0.44
N ARG A 43 0.33 14.82 1.41
CA ARG A 43 -0.47 14.22 2.48
C ARG A 43 -1.96 14.45 2.27
N ARG A 44 -2.33 15.38 1.38
CA ARG A 44 -3.70 15.73 0.98
C ARG A 44 -3.71 16.09 -0.50
N VAL A 45 -4.90 16.10 -1.09
CA VAL A 45 -5.10 16.52 -2.50
C VAL A 45 -4.59 17.94 -2.75
N ASP A 46 -4.70 18.83 -1.77
CA ASP A 46 -4.20 20.21 -1.91
C ASP A 46 -2.67 20.28 -2.02
N ASP A 47 -1.94 19.31 -1.46
CA ASP A 47 -0.49 19.24 -1.68
C ASP A 47 -0.14 18.87 -3.13
N VAL A 48 -0.98 18.04 -3.78
CA VAL A 48 -0.81 17.68 -5.20
C VAL A 48 -1.07 18.90 -6.08
N ARG A 49 -2.13 19.66 -5.78
CA ARG A 49 -2.42 20.93 -6.46
C ARG A 49 -1.30 21.94 -6.27
N ARG A 50 -0.80 22.09 -5.04
CA ARG A 50 0.35 22.95 -4.74
C ARG A 50 1.59 22.55 -5.54
N ALA A 51 1.90 21.25 -5.59
CA ALA A 51 3.05 20.78 -6.37
C ALA A 51 2.93 21.15 -7.84
N HIS A 52 1.74 20.95 -8.43
CA HIS A 52 1.46 21.39 -9.80
C HIS A 52 1.65 22.90 -9.99
N ASP A 53 1.06 23.72 -9.12
CA ASP A 53 1.10 25.18 -9.22
C ASP A 53 2.52 25.76 -9.01
N GLU A 54 3.34 25.09 -8.18
CA GLU A 54 4.74 25.43 -7.95
C GLU A 54 5.70 24.84 -9.00
N GLY A 55 5.21 24.05 -9.97
CA GLY A 55 6.06 23.39 -10.97
C GLY A 55 6.98 22.30 -10.38
N ARG A 56 6.53 21.64 -9.32
CA ARG A 56 7.25 20.63 -8.54
C ARG A 56 6.61 19.25 -8.69
N VAL A 57 7.34 18.20 -8.33
CA VAL A 57 6.84 16.82 -8.36
C VAL A 57 6.02 16.53 -7.11
N ALA A 58 4.76 16.11 -7.30
CA ALA A 58 3.94 15.56 -6.24
C ALA A 58 4.38 14.13 -5.92
N TRP A 59 4.74 13.85 -4.67
CA TRP A 59 5.05 12.50 -4.21
C TRP A 59 4.10 12.07 -3.10
N VAL A 60 3.31 11.04 -3.37
CA VAL A 60 2.41 10.42 -2.40
C VAL A 60 3.06 9.12 -1.91
N ALA A 61 3.30 9.01 -0.62
CA ALA A 61 3.86 7.79 -0.04
C ALA A 61 2.81 6.67 -0.04
N THR A 62 3.15 5.53 -0.65
CA THR A 62 2.30 4.33 -0.72
C THR A 62 3.11 3.09 -0.39
N MET A 63 2.43 2.04 0.09
CA MET A 63 3.03 0.75 0.39
C MET A 63 2.19 -0.35 -0.25
N GLU A 64 2.82 -1.26 -1.00
CA GLU A 64 2.09 -2.23 -1.84
C GLU A 64 1.54 -3.44 -1.07
N GLY A 65 1.90 -3.60 0.22
CA GLY A 65 1.38 -4.68 1.06
C GLY A 65 1.62 -4.40 2.54
N ALA A 66 0.85 -5.06 3.41
CA ALA A 66 0.88 -4.81 4.86
C ALA A 66 1.62 -5.87 5.68
N ALA A 67 2.48 -6.70 5.07
CA ALA A 67 3.13 -7.80 5.80
C ALA A 67 3.92 -7.31 7.04
N MET A 68 4.56 -6.14 6.94
CA MET A 68 5.34 -5.52 8.02
C MET A 68 4.51 -5.10 9.24
N ILE A 69 3.18 -4.99 9.14
CA ILE A 69 2.36 -4.65 10.30
C ILE A 69 2.19 -5.84 11.24
N GLU A 70 2.49 -7.05 10.76
CA GLU A 70 2.38 -8.30 11.50
C GLU A 70 0.99 -8.43 12.16
N HIS A 71 0.93 -8.45 13.49
CA HIS A 71 -0.30 -8.52 14.28
C HIS A 71 -0.59 -7.23 15.06
N GLU A 72 0.09 -6.13 14.72
CA GLU A 72 0.05 -4.86 15.45
C GLU A 72 -0.70 -3.78 14.65
N LEU A 73 -1.98 -3.57 14.96
CA LEU A 73 -2.81 -2.58 14.26
C LEU A 73 -2.32 -1.14 14.39
N ASP A 74 -1.69 -0.80 15.51
CA ASP A 74 -1.16 0.54 15.77
C ASP A 74 -0.05 0.93 14.79
N ARG A 75 0.58 -0.04 14.11
CA ARG A 75 1.54 0.23 13.04
C ARG A 75 0.90 0.94 11.84
N ILE A 76 -0.41 0.76 11.59
CA ILE A 76 -1.14 1.50 10.56
C ILE A 76 -1.15 3.01 10.89
N ASP A 77 -1.38 3.37 12.15
CA ASP A 77 -1.33 4.76 12.61
C ASP A 77 0.04 5.37 12.48
N ILE A 78 1.08 4.60 12.85
CA ILE A 78 2.47 5.05 12.75
C ILE A 78 2.82 5.35 11.30
N LEU A 79 2.50 4.45 10.37
CA LEU A 79 2.72 4.66 8.93
C LEU A 79 1.95 5.87 8.40
N HIS A 80 0.68 6.02 8.79
CA HIS A 80 -0.11 7.21 8.44
C HIS A 80 0.53 8.51 8.97
N GLY A 81 1.06 8.48 10.20
CA GLY A 81 1.76 9.59 10.85
C GLY A 81 3.04 10.00 10.11
N PHE A 82 3.79 9.03 9.58
CA PHE A 82 4.91 9.28 8.67
C PHE A 82 4.51 9.81 7.30
N GLY A 83 3.21 9.89 7.01
CA GLY A 83 2.66 10.47 5.79
C GLY A 83 2.33 9.45 4.70
N LEU A 84 2.25 8.15 5.02
CA LEU A 84 1.71 7.13 4.13
C LEU A 84 0.23 7.39 3.85
N ARG A 85 -0.20 7.25 2.59
CA ARG A 85 -1.58 7.53 2.17
C ARG A 85 -2.27 6.38 1.43
N SER A 86 -1.54 5.35 1.03
CA SER A 86 -2.10 4.10 0.52
C SER A 86 -1.35 2.90 1.09
N LEU A 87 -2.07 1.82 1.42
CA LEU A 87 -1.53 0.58 1.96
C LEU A 87 -2.26 -0.60 1.32
N GLY A 88 -1.49 -1.49 0.70
CA GLY A 88 -1.99 -2.75 0.18
C GLY A 88 -2.32 -3.74 1.28
N ILE A 89 -3.40 -4.51 1.12
CA ILE A 89 -3.75 -5.59 2.06
C ILE A 89 -2.66 -6.67 2.04
N THR A 90 -2.32 -7.17 0.85
CA THR A 90 -1.20 -8.10 0.60
C THR A 90 -0.36 -7.58 -0.56
N TYR A 91 0.90 -8.02 -0.61
CA TYR A 91 1.64 -8.06 -1.88
C TYR A 91 1.31 -9.41 -2.54
N SER A 92 2.28 -10.21 -2.95
CA SER A 92 2.00 -11.45 -3.66
C SER A 92 1.74 -12.65 -2.74
N GLU A 93 2.39 -12.70 -1.58
CA GLU A 93 2.25 -13.75 -0.57
C GLU A 93 1.16 -13.39 0.46
N SER A 94 0.60 -14.39 1.13
CA SER A 94 -0.30 -14.15 2.26
C SER A 94 0.41 -13.48 3.41
N ASN A 95 -0.35 -12.71 4.17
CA ASN A 95 0.08 -12.18 5.46
C ASN A 95 -1.06 -12.33 6.49
N ALA A 96 -0.94 -11.66 7.62
CA ALA A 96 -1.96 -11.72 8.66
C ALA A 96 -3.34 -11.18 8.24
N LEU A 97 -3.43 -10.38 7.17
CA LEU A 97 -4.66 -9.71 6.74
C LEU A 97 -5.45 -10.53 5.75
N GLY A 98 -4.80 -11.21 4.80
CA GLY A 98 -5.47 -11.97 3.74
C GLY A 98 -4.51 -12.74 2.86
N ASN A 99 -4.99 -13.20 1.71
CA ASN A 99 -4.20 -13.97 0.76
C ASN A 99 -3.78 -13.12 -0.45
N GLY A 100 -2.53 -13.30 -0.87
CA GLY A 100 -1.99 -12.70 -2.08
C GLY A 100 -2.15 -13.61 -3.29
N LEU A 101 -1.89 -13.05 -4.47
CA LEU A 101 -2.08 -13.72 -5.76
C LEU A 101 -1.14 -14.90 -6.09
N LYS A 102 -0.08 -15.15 -5.28
CA LYS A 102 0.80 -16.32 -5.45
C LYS A 102 0.32 -17.56 -4.70
N GLU A 103 -0.70 -17.44 -3.86
CA GLU A 103 -1.17 -18.57 -3.07
C GLU A 103 -1.98 -19.54 -3.93
N ASP A 104 -1.82 -20.83 -3.65
CA ASP A 104 -2.63 -21.88 -4.30
C ASP A 104 -4.12 -21.74 -3.97
N ARG A 105 -4.44 -21.09 -2.84
CA ARG A 105 -5.81 -20.87 -2.37
C ARG A 105 -5.98 -19.49 -1.76
N ASP A 106 -7.00 -18.78 -2.22
CA ASP A 106 -7.45 -17.53 -1.63
C ASP A 106 -8.62 -17.79 -0.66
N GLY A 107 -8.31 -17.72 0.64
CA GLY A 107 -9.27 -17.84 1.73
C GLY A 107 -9.95 -16.53 2.11
N GLY A 108 -9.63 -15.42 1.44
CA GLY A 108 -10.21 -14.11 1.69
C GLY A 108 -9.58 -13.33 2.84
N LEU A 109 -10.30 -12.30 3.27
CA LEU A 109 -9.86 -11.42 4.34
C LEU A 109 -10.00 -12.09 5.71
N THR A 110 -8.92 -12.15 6.47
CA THR A 110 -8.94 -12.74 7.81
C THR A 110 -9.72 -11.87 8.80
N LYS A 111 -10.03 -12.41 9.98
CA LYS A 111 -10.61 -11.62 11.09
C LYS A 111 -9.70 -10.45 11.51
N PHE A 112 -8.38 -10.62 11.42
CA PHE A 112 -7.44 -9.54 11.70
C PHE A 112 -7.42 -8.53 10.55
N GLY A 113 -7.45 -9.00 9.29
CA GLY A 113 -7.59 -8.14 8.11
C GLY A 113 -8.81 -7.23 8.15
N ARG A 114 -9.96 -7.73 8.62
CA ARG A 114 -11.16 -6.90 8.83
C ARG A 114 -10.93 -5.74 9.79
N LYS A 115 -10.20 -5.96 10.89
CA LYS A 115 -9.84 -4.89 11.83
C LYS A 115 -8.83 -3.91 11.21
N ALA A 116 -7.92 -4.41 10.37
CA ALA A 116 -6.99 -3.56 9.64
C ALA A 116 -7.72 -2.66 8.63
N VAL A 117 -8.68 -3.19 7.88
CA VAL A 117 -9.54 -2.41 6.96
C VAL A 117 -10.33 -1.34 7.72
N GLU A 118 -10.97 -1.70 8.83
CA GLU A 118 -11.67 -0.74 9.71
C GLU A 118 -10.71 0.36 10.17
N ARG A 119 -9.48 -0.01 10.56
CA ARG A 119 -8.47 0.95 11.01
C ARG A 119 -8.01 1.87 9.89
N MET A 120 -7.73 1.35 8.70
CA MET A 120 -7.36 2.13 7.51
C MET A 120 -8.46 3.14 7.15
N ASN A 121 -9.72 2.71 7.14
CA ASN A 121 -10.87 3.59 6.92
C ASN A 121 -10.96 4.70 7.97
N LYS A 122 -10.75 4.37 9.26
CA LYS A 122 -10.81 5.33 10.36
C LYS A 122 -9.72 6.40 10.29
N VAL A 123 -8.50 6.05 9.88
CA VAL A 123 -7.39 7.01 9.78
C VAL A 123 -7.33 7.72 8.42
N GLY A 124 -8.12 7.28 7.43
CA GLY A 124 -8.16 7.87 6.09
C GLY A 124 -7.03 7.42 5.18
N LEU A 125 -6.63 6.14 5.29
CA LEU A 125 -5.62 5.52 4.46
C LEU A 125 -6.29 4.74 3.33
N LEU A 126 -5.93 5.03 2.07
CA LEU A 126 -6.50 4.34 0.91
C LEU A 126 -6.09 2.87 0.91
N ILE A 127 -7.06 1.98 0.76
CA ILE A 127 -6.82 0.54 0.72
C ILE A 127 -6.54 0.13 -0.73
N ASP A 128 -5.42 -0.55 -0.95
CA ASP A 128 -5.05 -1.09 -2.26
C ASP A 128 -5.18 -2.63 -2.27
N CYS A 129 -5.75 -3.19 -3.33
CA CYS A 129 -5.90 -4.63 -3.52
C CYS A 129 -5.24 -5.16 -4.81
N SER A 130 -4.37 -4.38 -5.45
CA SER A 130 -3.74 -4.73 -6.74
C SER A 130 -2.96 -6.06 -6.73
N HIS A 131 -2.55 -6.52 -5.54
CA HIS A 131 -1.83 -7.78 -5.36
C HIS A 131 -2.62 -8.84 -4.58
N CYS A 132 -3.86 -8.54 -4.20
CA CYS A 132 -4.70 -9.50 -3.50
C CYS A 132 -5.23 -10.58 -4.44
N GLY A 133 -5.54 -11.75 -3.88
CA GLY A 133 -6.40 -12.68 -4.58
C GLY A 133 -7.83 -12.13 -4.74
N ASP A 134 -8.58 -12.67 -5.70
CA ASP A 134 -9.92 -12.20 -6.06
C ASP A 134 -10.90 -12.20 -4.86
N ARG A 135 -10.90 -13.26 -4.04
CA ARG A 135 -11.75 -13.35 -2.86
C ARG A 135 -11.32 -12.35 -1.79
N THR A 136 -10.01 -12.20 -1.56
CA THR A 136 -9.49 -11.19 -0.62
C THR A 136 -9.87 -9.78 -1.06
N THR A 137 -9.84 -9.47 -2.36
CA THR A 137 -10.33 -8.19 -2.91
C THR A 137 -11.82 -8.01 -2.65
N LEU A 138 -12.66 -8.98 -3.02
CA LEU A 138 -14.11 -8.90 -2.84
C LEU A 138 -14.51 -8.74 -1.36
N ASP A 139 -13.88 -9.49 -0.46
CA ASP A 139 -14.10 -9.35 0.99
C ASP A 139 -13.68 -7.95 1.49
N THR A 140 -12.63 -7.38 0.90
CA THR A 140 -12.17 -6.03 1.24
C THR A 140 -13.16 -4.97 0.73
N VAL A 141 -13.72 -5.14 -0.48
CA VAL A 141 -14.83 -4.31 -1.00
C VAL A 141 -16.03 -4.37 -0.07
N GLU A 142 -16.46 -5.57 0.34
CA GLU A 142 -17.61 -5.76 1.23
C GLU A 142 -17.41 -5.11 2.61
N TRP A 143 -16.20 -5.23 3.16
CA TRP A 143 -15.92 -4.77 4.52
C TRP A 143 -15.52 -3.28 4.59
N SER A 144 -15.10 -2.67 3.48
CA SER A 144 -14.66 -1.29 3.48
C SER A 144 -15.83 -0.31 3.42
N GLU A 145 -15.86 0.65 4.35
CA GLU A 145 -16.81 1.77 4.34
C GLU A 145 -16.39 2.94 3.42
N LYS A 146 -15.21 2.82 2.79
CA LYS A 146 -14.63 3.80 1.86
C LYS A 146 -14.22 3.11 0.56
N PRO A 147 -14.17 3.84 -0.57
CA PRO A 147 -13.64 3.28 -1.82
C PRO A 147 -12.25 2.70 -1.63
N ILE A 148 -12.03 1.52 -2.19
CA ILE A 148 -10.70 0.91 -2.33
C ILE A 148 -10.15 1.21 -3.73
N VAL A 149 -8.90 0.82 -3.99
CA VAL A 149 -8.30 0.95 -5.31
C VAL A 149 -7.61 -0.34 -5.74
N LEU A 150 -7.62 -0.58 -7.05
CA LEU A 150 -6.66 -1.45 -7.72
C LEU A 150 -5.71 -0.54 -8.50
N SER A 151 -4.71 0.01 -7.82
CA SER A 151 -3.85 1.07 -8.35
C SER A 151 -3.08 0.68 -9.63
N HIS A 152 -2.78 -0.60 -9.80
CA HIS A 152 -2.07 -1.10 -10.97
C HIS A 152 -2.49 -2.54 -11.29
N ILE A 153 -3.61 -2.66 -11.99
CA ILE A 153 -4.13 -3.91 -12.51
C ILE A 153 -4.74 -3.71 -13.90
N GLY A 154 -4.90 -4.81 -14.65
CA GLY A 154 -5.66 -4.85 -15.90
C GLY A 154 -6.76 -5.91 -15.85
N ALA A 155 -7.50 -6.08 -16.95
CA ALA A 155 -8.60 -7.02 -17.04
C ALA A 155 -8.14 -8.42 -17.48
N ARG A 156 -8.51 -9.44 -16.70
CA ARG A 156 -8.18 -10.85 -16.98
C ARG A 156 -8.84 -11.38 -18.25
N ALA A 157 -9.98 -10.80 -18.63
CA ALA A 157 -10.63 -11.09 -19.91
C ALA A 157 -9.74 -10.78 -21.14
N LEU A 158 -8.76 -9.87 -21.02
CA LEU A 158 -7.81 -9.53 -22.09
C LEU A 158 -6.56 -10.41 -22.07
N TRP A 159 -6.14 -10.86 -20.90
CA TRP A 159 -4.99 -11.76 -20.73
C TRP A 159 -5.18 -12.62 -19.48
N ASP A 160 -5.31 -13.93 -19.67
CA ASP A 160 -5.63 -14.87 -18.59
C ASP A 160 -4.41 -15.08 -17.67
N SER A 161 -4.30 -14.22 -16.67
CA SER A 161 -3.26 -14.23 -15.65
C SER A 161 -3.86 -13.86 -14.30
N ASN A 162 -3.42 -14.57 -13.25
CA ASN A 162 -3.78 -14.26 -11.86
C ASN A 162 -3.34 -12.85 -11.41
N ARG A 163 -2.46 -12.17 -12.17
CA ARG A 163 -2.07 -10.78 -11.88
C ARG A 163 -3.12 -9.76 -12.35
N LEU A 164 -4.06 -10.16 -13.20
CA LEU A 164 -5.14 -9.32 -13.71
C LEU A 164 -6.45 -9.66 -13.00
N ALA A 165 -7.39 -8.72 -12.89
CA ALA A 165 -8.66 -8.89 -12.20
C ALA A 165 -9.74 -9.45 -13.14
N PRO A 166 -10.57 -10.40 -12.69
CA PRO A 166 -11.75 -10.83 -13.43
C PRO A 166 -12.81 -9.72 -13.41
N ASP A 167 -13.75 -9.76 -14.35
CA ASP A 167 -14.79 -8.72 -14.48
C ASP A 167 -15.62 -8.55 -13.20
N GLU A 168 -15.94 -9.64 -12.49
CA GLU A 168 -16.63 -9.60 -11.19
C GLU A 168 -15.91 -8.72 -10.16
N VAL A 169 -14.57 -8.74 -10.12
CA VAL A 169 -13.78 -7.90 -9.21
C VAL A 169 -13.73 -6.45 -9.70
N LEU A 170 -13.77 -6.22 -11.01
CA LEU A 170 -13.76 -4.88 -11.59
C LEU A 170 -15.12 -4.16 -11.48
N GLU A 171 -16.22 -4.92 -11.38
CA GLU A 171 -17.59 -4.42 -11.28
C GLU A 171 -18.04 -4.13 -9.84
N ALA A 172 -17.42 -4.79 -8.84
CA ALA A 172 -17.74 -4.66 -7.41
C ALA A 172 -17.36 -3.28 -6.84
#